data_AF-A0A5S4ZWL4-F1
#
_entry.id   AF-A0A5S4ZWL4-F1
#
_cell.length_a   1.000
_cell.length_b   1.000
_cell.length_c   1.000
_cell.angle_alpha   90.00
_cell.angle_beta   90.00
_cell.angle_gamma   90.00
#
_symmetry.space_group_name_H-M   'P 1'
#
loop_
_entity.id
_entity.type
_entity.pdbx_description
1 polymer ?
#
loop_
_entity_poly.entity_id
_entity_poly.type
_entity_poly.pdbx_seq_one_letter_code
_entity_poly.pdbx_strand_id
1 'polypeptide(L)' 'MFRKVENQFYLEDFILPFEGKLDAHNRWVKLAKIIPWKSIEERYANLFNQQPGEKG' A
#
# COMPACT_ATOMS: atom_id res chain seq x y z
N MET A 1 1.72 -9.33 -14.21
CA MET A 1 0.44 -8.61 -14.05
C MET A 1 0.37 -8.07 -12.64
N PHE A 2 0.03 -6.79 -12.46
CA PHE A 2 -0.22 -6.21 -11.14
C PHE A 2 -1.59 -6.66 -10.62
N ARG A 3 -1.68 -7.11 -9.37
CA ARG A 3 -2.94 -7.44 -8.71
C ARG A 3 -3.19 -6.43 -7.62
N LYS A 4 -4.25 -5.64 -7.78
CA LYS A 4 -4.69 -4.68 -6.77
C LYS A 4 -5.18 -5.40 -5.53
N VAL A 5 -4.80 -4.89 -4.36
CA VAL A 5 -5.34 -5.34 -3.08
C VAL A 5 -6.52 -4.45 -2.74
N GLU A 6 -7.72 -5.02 -2.74
CA GLU A 6 -8.91 -4.29 -2.27
C GLU A 6 -8.89 -4.19 -0.73
N ASN A 7 -9.34 -3.05 -0.20
CA ASN A 7 -9.39 -2.76 1.23
C ASN A 7 -8.03 -2.77 1.95
N GLN A 8 -7.00 -2.16 1.34
CA GLN A 8 -5.72 -1.95 2.01
C GLN A 8 -5.91 -1.25 3.37
N PHE A 9 -5.46 -1.90 4.44
CA PHE A 9 -5.54 -1.38 5.80
C PHE A 9 -4.59 -0.20 6.02
N TYR A 10 -4.98 0.71 6.92
CA TYR A 10 -4.08 1.76 7.38
C TYR A 10 -3.00 1.17 8.28
N LEU A 11 -1.86 1.87 8.36
CA LEU A 11 -0.73 1.39 9.13
C LEU A 11 -1.09 1.26 10.63
N GLU A 12 -1.92 2.16 11.17
CA GLU A 12 -2.44 2.05 12.54
C GLU A 12 -3.32 0.82 12.82
N ASP A 13 -3.93 0.21 11.79
CA ASP A 13 -4.78 -0.98 11.93
C ASP A 13 -3.94 -2.28 11.92
N PHE A 14 -2.62 -2.16 11.73
CA PHE A 14 -1.72 -3.30 11.74
C PHE A 14 -1.62 -3.92 13.14
N ILE A 15 -2.07 -5.16 13.25
CA ILE A 15 -1.98 -5.95 14.48
C ILE A 15 -0.56 -6.52 14.58
N LEU A 16 0.14 -6.14 15.64
CA LEU A 16 1.49 -6.62 15.90
C LEU A 16 1.44 -8.10 16.37
N PRO A 17 2.44 -8.93 16.03
CA PRO A 17 2.52 -10.32 16.50
C PRO A 17 2.89 -10.43 18.00
N PHE A 18 2.95 -9.30 18.69
CA PHE A 18 3.22 -9.15 20.12
C PHE A 18 2.27 -8.09 20.69
N GLU A 19 2.22 -7.96 22.00
CA GLU A 19 1.34 -7.00 22.67
C GLU A 19 1.65 -5.55 22.24
N GLY A 20 0.61 -4.80 21.88
CA GLY A 20 0.70 -3.37 21.58
C GLY A 20 0.07 -2.96 20.26
N LYS A 21 0.24 -1.67 19.94
CA LYS A 21 -0.18 -1.04 18.68
C LYS A 21 0.89 -0.08 18.20
N LEU A 22 0.89 0.22 16.91
CA LEU A 22 1.76 1.28 16.37
C LEU A 22 1.37 2.64 16.98
N ASP A 23 2.38 3.39 17.43
CA ASP A 23 2.16 4.73 17.96
C ASP A 23 1.72 5.67 16.84
N ALA A 24 0.52 6.25 16.98
CA ALA A 24 -0.02 7.22 16.03
C ALA A 24 0.85 8.47 15.88
N HIS A 25 1.72 8.77 16.87
CA HIS A 25 2.65 9.88 16.80
C HIS A 25 3.94 9.56 16.05
N ASN A 26 4.19 8.29 15.73
CA ASN A 26 5.34 7.86 14.97
C ASN A 26 5.39 8.58 13.61
N ARG A 27 6.59 9.04 13.24
CA ARG A 27 6.82 9.78 12.00
C ARG A 27 6.31 9.03 10.77
N TRP A 28 6.51 7.72 10.69
CA TRP A 28 6.07 6.89 9.57
C TRP A 28 4.55 6.73 9.51
N VAL A 29 3.90 6.57 10.66
CA VAL A 29 2.43 6.50 10.74
C VAL A 29 1.81 7.82 10.27
N LYS A 30 2.36 8.97 10.66
CA LYS A 30 1.93 10.28 10.16
C LYS A 30 2.13 10.44 8.66
N LEU A 31 3.30 10.05 8.15
CA LEU A 31 3.61 10.13 6.72
C LEU A 31 2.67 9.24 5.89
N ALA A 32 2.38 8.02 6.35
CA ALA A 32 1.47 7.12 5.68
C ALA A 32 0.06 7.71 5.53
N LYS A 33 -0.42 8.51 6.48
CA LYS A 33 -1.76 9.14 6.40
C LYS A 33 -1.87 10.24 5.36
N ILE A 34 -0.77 10.94 5.05
CA ILE A 34 -0.79 12.09 4.14
C ILE A 34 -0.47 11.70 2.69
N ILE A 35 0.11 10.52 2.46
CA ILE A 35 0.44 10.05 1.13
C ILE A 35 -0.85 9.67 0.38
N PRO A 36 -1.08 10.17 -0.85
CA PRO A 36 -2.26 9.81 -1.64
C PRO A 36 -2.10 8.42 -2.29
N TRP A 37 -2.07 7.38 -1.46
CA TRP A 37 -1.77 6.00 -1.88
C TRP A 37 -2.59 5.52 -3.07
N LYS A 38 -3.89 5.84 -3.12
CA LYS A 38 -4.77 5.46 -4.22
C LYS A 38 -4.28 5.95 -5.59
N SER A 39 -3.90 7.23 -5.69
CA SER A 39 -3.42 7.80 -6.96
C SER A 39 -2.06 7.23 -7.37
N ILE A 40 -1.18 6.99 -6.39
CA ILE A 40 0.13 6.37 -6.63
C ILE A 40 -0.05 4.93 -7.10
N GLU A 41 -0.93 4.17 -6.46
CA GLU A 41 -1.26 2.79 -6.82
C GLU A 41 -1.84 2.73 -8.24
N GLU A 42 -2.80 3.58 -8.58
CA GLU A 42 -3.38 3.67 -9.93
C GLU A 42 -2.29 3.93 -10.99
N ARG A 43 -1.40 4.89 -10.72
CA ARG A 43 -0.29 5.21 -11.63
C ARG A 43 0.69 4.05 -11.78
N TYR A 44 1.01 3.38 -10.68
CA TYR A 44 1.90 2.21 -10.67
C TYR A 44 1.28 1.03 -11.41
N ALA A 45 -0.01 0.74 -11.18
CA ALA A 45 -0.76 -0.32 -11.84
C ALA A 45 -0.76 -0.16 -13.37
N ASN A 46 -0.87 1.07 -13.87
CA ASN A 46 -0.84 1.36 -15.30
C ASN A 46 0.46 0.91 -15.99
N LEU A 47 1.59 0.84 -15.28
CA LEU A 47 2.86 0.34 -15.85
C LEU A 47 2.79 -1.15 -16.22
N PHE A 48 1.92 -1.91 -15.56
CA PHE A 48 1.74 -3.34 -15.80
C PHE A 48 0.66 -3.65 -16.84
N ASN A 49 -0.13 -2.64 -17.24
CA ASN A 49 -1.12 -2.76 -18.32
C ASN A 49 -0.47 -2.63 -19.71
N GLN A 50 0.80 -2.24 -19.78
CA GLN A 50 1.53 -1.99 -21.03
C GLN A 50 2.55 -3.06 -21.40
N GLN A 51 2.73 -4.11 -20.59
CA GLN A 51 3.55 -5.25 -20.96
C GLN A 51 2.66 -6.41 -21.40
N PRO A 52 2.59 -6.74 -22.70
CA PRO A 52 2.31 -8.10 -23.10
C PRO A 52 3.35 -8.95 -22.38
N GLY A 53 2.90 -9.87 -21.52
CA GLY A 53 3.80 -10.91 -21.05
C GLY A 53 4.43 -11.55 -22.28
N GLU A 54 5.76 -11.50 -22.37
CA GLU A 54 6.47 -12.33 -23.33
C GLU A 54 5.97 -13.76 -23.11
N LYS A 55 5.26 -14.27 -24.13
CA LYS A 55 4.86 -15.66 -24.19
C LYS A 55 6.15 -16.47 -24.36
N GLY A 56 6.64 -17.01 -23.25
CA GLY A 56 7.56 -18.14 -23.21
C GLY A 56 6.80 -19.40 -22.87
#